data_AF-A0A8C9KUL9-F1
#
_entry.id   AF-A0A8C9KUL9-F1
#
_cell.length_a   1.000
_cell.length_b   1.000
_cell.length_c   1.000
_cell.angle_alpha   90.00
_cell.angle_beta   90.00
_cell.angle_gamma   90.00
#
_symmetry.space_group_name_H-M   'P 1'
#
loop_
_entity.id
_entity.type
_entity.pdbx_description
1 polymer ?
#
loop_
_entity_poly.entity_id
_entity_poly.type
_entity_poly.pdbx_seq_one_letter_code
_entity_poly.pdbx_strand_id
1 'polypeptide(L)'
;MTPLAISPPRSTPEPDISSIPQDAATVPNSDTPQALTVCIYVNKQANLGPYLDRKKVQQLPEHFGPERPSAALQQAVQACIDCALQQKVVFSLLRQGYGGEMVSVSASFEGKQHLQSLLVVNSIGYVLRFLKKLCRSLLCDNLFSNQPFQQHSAGTESPEGCEGRRMEAGRLLGLLGLKM
;
A
#
# COMPACT_ATOMS: atom_id res chain seq x y z
N MET A 1 35.26 25.29 62.64
CA MET A 1 34.56 24.02 62.33
C MET A 1 34.36 23.94 60.82
N THR A 2 34.38 22.71 60.27
CA THR A 2 34.19 22.30 58.85
C THR A 2 35.36 22.52 57.86
N PRO A 3 35.54 21.63 56.86
CA PRO A 3 36.68 20.70 56.86
C PRO A 3 37.44 20.56 55.51
N LEU A 4 38.31 19.54 55.52
CA LEU A 4 39.29 19.00 54.57
C LEU A 4 38.97 18.85 53.07
N ALA A 5 40.08 18.78 52.34
CA ALA A 5 40.31 18.44 50.93
C ALA A 5 39.75 17.08 50.46
N ILE A 6 39.74 16.84 49.13
CA ILE A 6 40.43 15.73 48.41
C ILE A 6 39.98 15.66 46.94
N SER A 7 40.96 15.54 46.05
CA SER A 7 40.90 15.36 44.59
C SER A 7 40.27 14.02 44.15
N PRO A 8 39.79 13.86 42.90
CA PRO A 8 39.55 12.55 42.31
C PRO A 8 40.72 12.12 41.40
N PRO A 9 41.10 10.84 41.42
CA PRO A 9 41.37 10.18 40.15
C PRO A 9 40.70 8.81 40.02
N ARG A 10 40.03 8.67 38.87
CA ARG A 10 39.84 7.49 38.01
C ARG A 10 40.40 6.14 38.50
N SER A 11 39.52 5.14 38.61
CA SER A 11 39.58 3.82 37.92
C SER A 11 38.77 2.78 38.69
N THR A 12 37.88 2.07 38.01
CA THR A 12 37.52 0.68 38.33
C THR A 12 37.05 -0.03 37.05
N PRO A 13 37.20 -1.36 36.97
CA PRO A 13 37.53 -2.09 35.73
C PRO A 13 36.33 -2.75 35.04
N GLU A 14 36.51 -3.09 33.77
CA GLU A 14 35.62 -3.95 32.97
C GLU A 14 35.46 -5.36 33.60
N PRO A 15 34.26 -5.95 33.57
CA PRO A 15 34.10 -7.39 33.68
C PRO A 15 33.80 -8.03 32.32
N ASP A 16 34.52 -9.14 32.14
CA ASP A 16 34.59 -10.10 31.06
C ASP A 16 33.35 -10.37 30.18
N ILE A 17 33.70 -10.62 28.92
CA ILE A 17 32.94 -11.22 27.85
C ILE A 17 32.82 -12.72 28.16
N SER A 18 31.61 -13.30 28.19
CA SER A 18 31.34 -14.65 27.65
C SER A 18 29.93 -15.13 28.01
N SER A 19 29.35 -15.88 27.07
CA SER A 19 28.19 -16.77 27.18
C SER A 19 26.83 -16.18 26.80
N ILE A 20 26.61 -16.12 25.47
CA ILE A 20 25.28 -16.39 24.91
C ILE A 20 25.04 -17.91 25.07
N PRO A 21 23.86 -18.30 25.59
CA PRO A 21 23.03 -19.20 24.82
C PRO A 21 21.63 -18.64 24.59
N GLN A 22 21.09 -18.99 23.44
CA GLN A 22 19.75 -18.67 22.94
C GLN A 22 18.68 -19.27 23.87
N ASP A 23 17.80 -18.45 24.44
CA ASP A 23 16.49 -18.95 24.91
C ASP A 23 15.42 -17.85 24.85
N ALA A 24 14.31 -18.21 24.17
CA ALA A 24 13.01 -17.56 24.12
C ALA A 24 12.95 -16.06 23.76
N ALA A 25 12.99 -15.78 22.46
CA ALA A 25 12.35 -14.60 21.90
C ALA A 25 10.83 -14.62 22.20
N THR A 26 10.40 -13.91 23.25
CA THR A 26 9.04 -13.38 23.34
C THR A 26 9.18 -11.88 23.57
N VAL A 27 9.39 -11.16 22.48
CA VAL A 27 9.07 -9.74 22.43
C VAL A 27 7.54 -9.65 22.44
N PRO A 28 6.89 -9.14 23.51
CA PRO A 28 5.47 -8.85 23.42
C PRO A 28 5.36 -7.62 22.53
N ASN A 29 4.91 -7.85 21.30
CA ASN A 29 4.38 -6.88 20.36
C ASN A 29 5.19 -5.58 20.27
N SER A 30 6.06 -5.51 19.26
CA SER A 30 6.38 -4.22 18.66
C SER A 30 5.04 -3.60 18.21
N ASP A 31 4.48 -2.74 19.06
CA ASP A 31 3.46 -1.75 18.71
C ASP A 31 4.12 -0.78 17.71
N THR A 32 4.39 -1.34 16.53
CA THR A 32 4.60 -0.58 15.32
C THR A 32 3.27 0.12 15.12
N PRO A 33 3.23 1.46 14.99
CA PRO A 33 1.99 2.17 14.75
C PRO A 33 1.33 1.46 13.58
N GLN A 34 0.11 0.93 13.79
CA GLN A 34 -0.62 0.18 12.76
C GLN A 34 -0.82 1.14 11.58
N ALA A 35 0.12 1.10 10.64
CA ALA A 35 0.11 1.98 9.50
C ALA A 35 -1.15 1.63 8.71
N LEU A 36 -1.96 2.62 8.38
CA LEU A 36 -3.15 2.40 7.55
C LEU A 36 -2.71 1.72 6.26
N THR A 37 -3.04 0.44 6.10
CA THR A 37 -2.74 -0.33 4.88
C THR A 37 -3.95 -0.37 3.97
N VAL A 38 -3.69 -0.53 2.67
CA VAL A 38 -4.73 -0.68 1.66
C VAL A 38 -4.28 -1.66 0.58
N CYS A 39 -5.23 -2.42 0.04
CA CYS A 39 -5.08 -3.20 -1.17
C CYS A 39 -5.84 -2.54 -2.32
N ILE A 40 -5.19 -2.41 -3.47
CA ILE A 40 -5.78 -1.91 -4.72
C ILE A 40 -5.78 -3.07 -5.70
N TYR A 41 -6.95 -3.62 -5.97
CA TYR A 41 -7.15 -4.72 -6.90
C TYR A 41 -7.23 -4.21 -8.34
N VAL A 42 -6.69 -4.98 -9.27
CA VAL A 42 -6.64 -4.70 -10.70
C VAL A 42 -7.64 -5.59 -11.44
N ASN A 43 -8.58 -4.96 -12.14
CA ASN A 43 -9.53 -5.68 -12.98
C ASN A 43 -8.95 -5.91 -14.37
N LYS A 44 -8.41 -7.10 -14.61
CA LYS A 44 -7.88 -7.50 -15.92
C LYS A 44 -8.97 -7.59 -17.00
N GLN A 45 -10.24 -7.61 -16.62
CA GLN A 45 -11.40 -7.66 -17.53
C GLN A 45 -12.05 -6.28 -17.74
N ALA A 46 -11.48 -5.22 -17.16
CA ALA A 46 -12.01 -3.87 -17.33
C ALA A 46 -11.98 -3.41 -18.79
N ASN A 47 -12.86 -2.46 -19.13
CA ASN A 47 -12.73 -1.74 -20.38
C ASN A 47 -11.54 -0.78 -20.26
N LEU A 48 -10.49 -1.04 -21.03
CA LEU A 48 -9.21 -0.34 -20.94
C LEU A 48 -9.17 0.95 -21.76
N GLY A 49 -10.21 1.24 -22.54
CA GLY A 49 -10.26 2.41 -23.40
C GLY A 49 -9.20 2.40 -24.51
N PRO A 50 -9.01 3.52 -25.22
CA PRO A 50 -8.05 3.61 -26.34
C PRO A 50 -6.60 3.90 -25.89
N TYR A 51 -6.37 4.21 -24.62
CA TYR A 51 -5.07 4.66 -24.12
C TYR A 51 -4.23 3.56 -23.45
N LEU A 52 -4.84 2.47 -23.01
CA LEU A 52 -4.17 1.37 -22.31
C LEU A 52 -4.04 0.13 -23.19
N ASP A 53 -2.89 -0.53 -23.10
CA ASP A 53 -2.58 -1.76 -23.81
C ASP A 53 -3.12 -2.98 -23.04
N ARG A 54 -4.00 -3.75 -23.68
CA ARG A 54 -4.59 -4.95 -23.07
C ARG A 54 -3.58 -6.02 -22.70
N LYS A 55 -2.53 -6.21 -23.50
CA LYS A 55 -1.49 -7.22 -23.23
C LYS A 55 -0.70 -6.84 -21.99
N LYS A 56 -0.36 -5.56 -21.83
CA LYS A 56 0.36 -5.08 -20.64
C LYS A 56 -0.50 -5.18 -19.37
N VAL A 57 -1.78 -4.81 -19.45
CA VAL A 57 -2.69 -4.92 -18.30
C VAL A 57 -2.88 -6.38 -17.85
N GLN A 58 -2.88 -7.34 -18.78
CA GLN A 58 -2.94 -8.77 -18.42
C GLN A 58 -1.69 -9.25 -17.66
N GLN A 59 -0.54 -8.63 -17.91
CA GLN A 59 0.73 -8.92 -17.22
C GLN A 59 0.86 -8.23 -15.85
N LEU A 60 -0.03 -7.28 -15.51
CA LEU A 60 -0.03 -6.64 -14.20
C LEU A 60 -0.35 -7.64 -13.08
N PRO A 61 0.12 -7.38 -11.84
CA PRO A 61 -0.33 -8.13 -10.67
C PRO A 61 -1.84 -7.95 -10.46
N GLU A 62 -2.46 -8.92 -9.77
CA GLU A 62 -3.90 -8.88 -9.49
C GLU A 62 -4.27 -7.81 -8.46
N HIS A 63 -3.31 -7.43 -7.61
CA HIS A 63 -3.47 -6.36 -6.64
C HIS A 63 -2.12 -5.72 -6.28
N PHE A 64 -2.19 -4.51 -5.73
CA PHE A 64 -1.08 -3.80 -5.11
C PHE A 64 -1.37 -3.64 -3.62
N GLY A 65 -0.46 -4.08 -2.75
CA GLY A 65 -0.62 -4.08 -1.29
C GLY A 65 -0.63 -5.47 -0.67
N PRO A 66 -0.84 -5.60 0.65
CA PRO A 66 -1.22 -4.53 1.59
C PRO A 66 -0.05 -3.60 1.94
N GLU A 67 -0.14 -2.34 1.51
CA GLU A 67 0.90 -1.33 1.73
C GLU A 67 0.29 0.01 2.19
N ARG A 68 1.14 0.99 2.54
CA ARG A 68 0.68 2.36 2.82
C ARG A 68 -0.08 2.95 1.62
N PRO A 69 -1.06 3.84 1.81
CA PRO A 69 -1.92 4.31 0.73
C PRO A 69 -1.14 5.10 -0.33
N SER A 70 -0.08 5.78 0.10
CA SER A 70 0.86 6.48 -0.78
C SER A 70 1.62 5.53 -1.72
N ALA A 71 2.14 4.43 -1.18
CA ALA A 71 2.86 3.41 -1.94
C ALA A 71 1.91 2.68 -2.90
N ALA A 72 0.75 2.22 -2.40
CA ALA A 72 -0.25 1.56 -3.23
C ALA A 72 -0.73 2.47 -4.38
N LEU A 73 -0.95 3.76 -4.11
CA LEU A 73 -1.29 4.74 -5.14
C LEU A 73 -0.18 4.89 -6.17
N GLN A 74 1.08 5.03 -5.73
CA GLN A 74 2.22 5.15 -6.63
C GLN A 74 2.30 3.91 -7.54
N GLN A 75 2.22 2.71 -6.99
CA GLN A 75 2.27 1.45 -7.74
C GLN A 75 1.15 1.37 -8.78
N ALA A 76 -0.09 1.68 -8.39
CA ALA A 76 -1.23 1.67 -9.31
C ALA A 76 -1.10 2.71 -10.44
N VAL A 77 -0.62 3.92 -10.14
CA VAL A 77 -0.41 4.97 -11.14
C VAL A 77 0.76 4.61 -12.06
N GLN A 78 1.88 4.12 -11.52
CA GLN A 78 3.04 3.68 -12.28
C GLN A 78 2.65 2.55 -13.24
N ALA A 79 1.98 1.51 -12.74
CA ALA A 79 1.44 0.43 -13.55
C ALA A 79 0.51 0.92 -14.67
N CYS A 80 -0.34 1.92 -14.38
CA CYS A 80 -1.22 2.52 -15.38
C CYS A 80 -0.44 3.24 -16.49
N ILE A 81 0.61 4.00 -16.14
CA ILE A 81 1.51 4.65 -17.09
C ILE A 81 2.24 3.60 -17.94
N ASP A 82 2.80 2.57 -17.30
CA ASP A 82 3.57 1.53 -18.00
C ASP A 82 2.70 0.74 -18.99
N CYS A 83 1.43 0.51 -18.62
CA CYS A 83 0.42 -0.09 -19.48
C CYS A 83 -0.09 0.82 -20.59
N ALA A 84 0.18 2.13 -20.55
CA ALA A 84 -0.30 3.04 -21.57
C ALA A 84 0.37 2.82 -22.92
N LEU A 85 -0.43 2.86 -23.99
CA LEU A 85 0.03 2.92 -25.38
C LEU A 85 0.71 4.27 -25.66
N GLN A 86 0.18 5.34 -25.07
CA GLN A 86 0.69 6.71 -25.21
C GLN A 86 1.04 7.28 -23.84
N GLN A 87 2.19 6.88 -23.29
CA GLN A 87 2.62 7.32 -21.96
C GLN A 87 2.65 8.84 -21.81
N LYS A 88 3.08 9.58 -22.85
CA LYS A 88 3.08 11.05 -22.88
C LYS A 88 1.71 11.66 -22.56
N VAL A 89 0.63 11.11 -23.14
CA VAL A 89 -0.73 11.60 -22.90
C VAL A 89 -1.15 11.31 -21.47
N VAL A 90 -0.98 10.06 -21.01
CA VAL A 90 -1.33 9.65 -19.64
C VAL A 90 -0.57 10.46 -18.59
N PHE A 91 0.73 10.66 -18.83
CA PHE A 91 1.61 11.41 -17.96
C PHE A 91 1.23 12.90 -17.89
N SER A 92 0.77 13.49 -19.00
CA SER A 92 0.30 14.89 -19.02
C SER A 92 -1.00 15.12 -18.23
N LEU A 93 -1.81 14.07 -18.04
CA LEU A 93 -3.04 14.13 -17.24
C LEU A 93 -2.75 14.14 -15.73
N LEU A 94 -1.58 13.63 -15.32
CA LEU A 94 -1.13 13.62 -13.94
C LEU A 94 -0.67 15.02 -13.53
N ARG A 95 -1.26 15.55 -12.46
CA ARG A 95 -0.90 16.86 -11.92
C ARG A 95 0.28 16.74 -10.96
N GLN A 96 1.28 17.60 -11.14
CA GLN A 96 2.36 17.77 -10.16
C GLN A 96 1.75 18.20 -8.82
N GLY A 97 2.10 17.49 -7.76
CA GLY A 97 1.88 17.95 -6.40
C GLY A 97 2.95 18.99 -6.04
N TYR A 98 2.57 19.98 -5.24
CA TYR A 98 3.51 20.94 -4.66
C TYR A 98 3.38 20.90 -3.13
N GLY A 99 4.51 20.74 -2.44
CA GLY A 99 4.58 20.72 -0.98
C GLY A 99 4.28 19.36 -0.34
N GLY A 100 4.80 19.17 0.88
CA GLY A 100 4.63 17.94 1.68
C GLY A 100 5.50 16.76 1.24
N GLU A 101 5.15 15.56 1.72
CA GLU A 101 5.71 14.29 1.24
C GLU A 101 5.23 14.04 -0.20
N MET A 102 6.13 13.58 -1.08
CA MET A 102 5.85 13.39 -2.51
C MET A 102 6.26 11.97 -2.94
N VAL A 103 5.46 11.36 -3.80
CA VAL A 103 5.82 10.11 -4.49
C VAL A 103 6.12 10.40 -5.95
N SER A 104 7.24 9.90 -6.44
CA SER A 104 7.64 10.08 -7.83
C SER A 104 7.14 8.92 -8.68
N VAL A 105 6.54 9.24 -9.82
CA VAL A 105 6.19 8.28 -10.88
C VAL A 105 6.95 8.64 -12.15
N SER A 106 7.30 7.64 -12.94
CA SER A 106 8.09 7.80 -14.15
C SER A 106 7.32 7.35 -15.39
N ALA A 107 7.54 8.04 -16.51
CA ALA A 107 7.08 7.64 -17.83
C ALA A 107 8.26 7.69 -18.80
N SER A 108 8.32 6.73 -19.72
CA SER A 108 9.32 6.69 -20.78
C SER A 108 8.65 7.04 -22.12
N PHE A 109 8.96 8.22 -22.65
CA PHE A 109 8.49 8.64 -23.97
C PHE A 109 9.57 9.46 -24.68
N GLU A 110 9.55 9.48 -26.01
CA GLU A 110 10.54 10.21 -26.83
C GLU A 110 12.00 9.81 -26.54
N GLY A 111 12.23 8.57 -26.10
CA GLY A 111 13.55 8.05 -25.73
C GLY A 111 14.12 8.59 -24.41
N LYS A 112 13.30 9.31 -23.61
CA LYS A 112 13.70 9.87 -22.31
C LYS A 112 12.75 9.41 -21.20
N GLN A 113 13.28 9.33 -19.98
CA GLN A 113 12.46 9.16 -18.78
C GLN A 113 12.05 10.53 -18.25
N HIS A 114 10.75 10.65 -17.98
CA HIS A 114 10.12 11.83 -17.41
C HIS A 114 9.61 11.44 -16.02
N LEU A 115 9.97 12.23 -15.00
CA LEU A 115 9.57 11.99 -13.62
C LEU A 115 8.58 13.05 -13.16
N GLN A 116 7.51 12.63 -12.48
CA GLN A 116 6.45 13.49 -11.96
C GLN A 116 6.25 13.22 -10.48
N SER A 117 6.32 14.26 -9.66
CA SER A 117 6.00 14.17 -8.23
C SER A 117 4.51 14.34 -8.00
N LEU A 118 3.89 13.34 -7.39
CA LEU A 118 2.49 13.36 -6.95
C LEU A 118 2.44 13.61 -5.45
N LEU A 119 1.41 14.33 -5.00
CA LEU A 119 1.17 14.56 -3.57
C LEU A 119 0.95 13.22 -2.86
N VAL A 120 1.68 12.99 -1.76
CA VAL A 120 1.42 11.83 -0.89
C VAL A 120 0.10 12.02 -0.18
N VAL A 121 -0.72 10.97 -0.26
CA VAL A 121 -1.99 10.91 0.43
C VAL A 121 -2.07 9.69 1.32
N ASN A 122 -2.24 9.95 2.61
CA ASN A 122 -2.44 8.93 3.64
C ASN A 122 -3.94 8.71 3.89
N SER A 123 -4.73 8.62 2.82
CA SER A 123 -6.18 8.42 2.90
C SER A 123 -6.67 7.51 1.77
N ILE A 124 -7.25 6.37 2.15
CA ILE A 124 -7.83 5.38 1.23
C ILE A 124 -8.88 6.02 0.32
N GLY A 125 -9.75 6.86 0.89
CA GLY A 125 -10.80 7.56 0.12
C GLY A 125 -10.24 8.50 -0.94
N TYR A 126 -9.11 9.17 -0.65
CA TYR A 126 -8.44 10.00 -1.65
C TYR A 126 -7.81 9.13 -2.75
N VAL A 127 -7.10 8.06 -2.37
CA VAL A 127 -6.45 7.14 -3.33
C VAL A 127 -7.46 6.65 -4.37
N LEU A 128 -8.61 6.15 -3.92
CA LEU A 128 -9.65 5.66 -4.81
C LEU A 128 -10.27 6.77 -5.66
N ARG A 129 -10.47 7.96 -5.10
CA ARG A 129 -10.97 9.11 -5.85
C ARG A 129 -10.00 9.56 -6.93
N PHE A 130 -8.70 9.57 -6.63
CA PHE A 130 -7.64 9.90 -7.58
C PHE A 130 -7.61 8.89 -8.72
N LEU A 131 -7.56 7.60 -8.41
CA LEU A 131 -7.57 6.53 -9.41
C LEU A 131 -8.82 6.60 -10.28
N LYS A 132 -10.00 6.80 -9.68
CA LYS A 132 -11.25 6.96 -10.43
C LYS A 132 -11.22 8.16 -11.37
N LYS A 133 -10.60 9.28 -10.96
CA LYS A 133 -10.43 10.47 -11.81
C LYS A 133 -9.47 10.21 -12.97
N LEU A 134 -8.35 9.52 -12.71
CA LEU A 134 -7.39 9.13 -13.73
C LEU A 134 -8.04 8.19 -14.75
N CYS A 135 -8.69 7.14 -14.27
CA CYS A 135 -9.42 6.16 -15.09
C CYS A 135 -10.46 6.83 -16.00
N ARG A 136 -11.27 7.75 -15.48
CA ARG A 136 -12.21 8.53 -16.30
C ARG A 136 -11.53 9.38 -17.37
N SER A 137 -10.36 9.96 -17.07
CA SER A 137 -9.59 10.74 -18.04
C SER A 137 -8.98 9.86 -19.14
N LEU A 138 -8.69 8.60 -18.81
CA LEU A 138 -8.18 7.58 -19.73
C LEU A 138 -9.29 6.77 -20.41
N LEU A 139 -10.55 7.11 -20.20
CA LEU A 139 -11.70 6.37 -20.72
C LEU A 139 -11.65 4.86 -20.38
N CYS A 140 -11.05 4.52 -19.23
CA CYS A 140 -11.07 3.17 -18.70
C CYS A 140 -11.95 3.13 -17.46
N ASP A 141 -12.88 2.18 -17.41
CA ASP A 141 -13.83 2.06 -16.31
C ASP A 141 -13.55 0.81 -15.49
N ASN A 142 -13.57 0.96 -14.16
CA ASN A 142 -13.41 -0.13 -13.21
C ASN A 142 -12.08 -0.89 -13.29
N LEU A 143 -10.99 -0.23 -13.73
CA LEU A 143 -9.64 -0.84 -13.75
C LEU A 143 -9.10 -1.12 -12.34
N PHE A 144 -9.37 -0.23 -11.38
CA PHE A 144 -8.90 -0.34 -10.00
C PHE A 144 -10.07 -0.35 -9.01
N SER A 145 -9.96 -1.16 -7.96
CA SER A 145 -10.93 -1.25 -6.86
C SER A 145 -10.24 -1.47 -5.52
N ASN A 146 -10.90 -1.13 -4.42
CA ASN A 146 -10.50 -1.52 -3.07
C ASN A 146 -11.11 -2.86 -2.62
N GLN A 147 -11.86 -3.52 -3.48
CA GLN A 147 -12.41 -4.85 -3.26
C GLN A 147 -11.85 -5.84 -4.29
N PRO A 148 -11.61 -7.09 -3.89
CA PRO A 148 -11.24 -8.14 -4.82
C PRO A 148 -12.32 -8.30 -5.89
N PHE A 149 -11.89 -8.47 -7.13
CA PHE A 149 -12.79 -8.87 -8.20
C PHE A 149 -13.06 -10.36 -8.05
N GLN A 150 -14.33 -10.76 -8.08
CA GLN A 150 -14.73 -12.17 -8.15
C GLN A 150 -14.20 -12.72 -9.48
N GLN A 151 -12.99 -13.26 -9.46
CA GLN A 151 -12.49 -14.04 -10.57
C GLN A 151 -13.30 -15.33 -10.56
N HIS A 152 -14.15 -15.53 -11.57
CA HIS A 152 -14.63 -16.86 -11.89
C HIS A 152 -13.42 -17.67 -12.37
N SER A 153 -12.62 -18.15 -11.43
CA SER A 153 -11.55 -19.10 -11.67
C SER A 153 -11.99 -20.40 -11.00
N ALA A 154 -12.43 -21.34 -11.84
CA ALA A 154 -12.47 -22.73 -11.45
C ALA A 154 -11.02 -23.19 -11.19
N GLY A 155 -10.76 -23.60 -9.95
CA GLY A 155 -9.59 -24.42 -9.59
C GLY A 155 -8.30 -23.65 -9.28
N THR A 156 -7.98 -23.63 -7.98
CA THR A 156 -6.67 -23.93 -7.37
C THR A 156 -6.32 -22.93 -6.26
N GLU A 157 -6.23 -23.49 -5.05
CA GLU A 157 -5.73 -22.98 -3.76
C GLU A 157 -4.65 -21.88 -3.84
N SER A 158 -4.70 -20.79 -3.06
CA SER A 158 -4.34 -20.71 -1.63
C SER A 158 -4.51 -19.24 -1.13
N PRO A 159 -4.60 -18.97 0.20
CA PRO A 159 -5.24 -17.78 0.75
C PRO A 159 -4.25 -16.73 1.28
N GLU A 160 -4.45 -15.45 0.93
CA GLU A 160 -4.07 -14.32 1.80
C GLU A 160 -5.13 -13.22 1.66
N GLY A 161 -6.17 -13.34 2.50
CA GLY A 161 -7.20 -12.33 2.63
C GLY A 161 -6.62 -11.06 3.25
N CYS A 162 -6.77 -9.94 2.55
CA CYS A 162 -6.79 -8.62 3.18
C CYS A 162 -8.08 -8.53 4.02
N GLU A 163 -8.10 -9.20 5.18
CA GLU A 163 -9.20 -9.11 6.13
C GLU A 163 -9.05 -7.80 6.93
N GLY A 164 -9.67 -6.75 6.41
CA GLY A 164 -10.09 -5.62 7.21
C GLY A 164 -11.20 -6.07 8.16
N ARG A 165 -10.83 -6.54 9.36
CA ARG A 165 -11.76 -6.91 10.44
C ARG A 165 -12.52 -5.66 10.90
N ARG A 166 -13.64 -5.34 10.22
CA ARG A 166 -14.68 -4.44 10.74
C ARG A 166 -15.50 -5.23 11.76
N MET A 167 -15.33 -4.91 13.04
CA MET A 167 -16.36 -5.21 14.02
C MET A 167 -17.64 -4.48 13.61
N GLU A 168 -18.74 -5.19 13.42
CA GLU A 168 -20.07 -4.60 13.50
C GLU A 168 -20.96 -5.43 14.42
N ALA A 169 -21.41 -4.77 15.46
CA ALA A 169 -22.37 -5.24 16.42
C ALA A 169 -23.79 -5.30 15.83
N GLY A 170 -24.56 -6.28 16.29
CA GLY A 170 -26.00 -6.13 16.47
C GLY A 170 -26.88 -6.59 15.31
N ARG A 171 -27.41 -7.81 15.42
CA ARG A 171 -28.85 -8.06 15.21
C ARG A 171 -29.36 -9.06 16.26
N LEU A 172 -29.88 -8.48 17.34
CA LEU A 172 -30.91 -9.11 18.17
C LEU A 172 -32.21 -9.16 17.34
N LEU A 173 -33.00 -10.22 17.55
CA LEU A 173 -34.39 -10.49 17.09
C LEU A 173 -34.57 -11.32 15.81
N GLY A 174 -35.07 -12.54 16.05
CA GLY A 174 -35.67 -13.45 15.08
C GLY A 174 -36.21 -14.69 15.80
N LEU A 175 -37.37 -14.53 16.44
CA LEU A 175 -38.14 -15.52 17.19
C LEU A 175 -38.48 -16.79 16.36
N LEU A 176 -38.69 -17.88 17.12
CA LEU A 176 -39.54 -19.05 16.86
C LEU A 176 -39.25 -19.93 15.64
N GLY A 177 -38.95 -21.21 15.92
CA GLY A 177 -39.03 -22.27 14.93
C GLY A 177 -38.80 -23.65 15.53
N LEU A 178 -39.88 -24.26 16.03
CA LEU A 178 -40.03 -25.71 16.31
C LEU A 178 -39.12 -26.63 15.49
N LYS A 179 -38.53 -27.63 16.15
CA LYS A 179 -38.60 -29.01 15.64
C LYS A 179 -38.41 -30.03 16.77
N MET A 180 -39.55 -30.68 17.06
CA MET A 180 -39.81 -32.06 17.52
C MET A 180 -38.70 -32.83 18.23
#